data_AF-X1GLK0-F1
#
_entry.id   AF-X1GLK0-F1
#
_cell.length_a   1.000
_cell.length_b   1.000
_cell.length_c   1.000
_cell.angle_alpha   90.00
_cell.angle_beta   90.00
_cell.angle_gamma   90.00
#
_symmetry.space_group_name_H-M   'P 1'
#
loop_
_entity.id
_entity.type
_entity.pdbx_description
1 polymer ?
#
loop_
_entity_poly.entity_id
_entity_poly.type
_entity_poly.pdbx_seq_one_letter_code
_entity_poly.pdbx_strand_id
1 'polypeptide(L)'
;MFALALLPVILTADEIRVVFPNQPERREVLRTFFRGSVEYLNGRELATVFLASTYVNDDVNKLVLHFREGEVKITAFSSFVVVDERAFQLPLSTYFDGEEYYLPARAFFSVLGATVLPGARYDEARRTFVGPAVHGAFNIHDASVESKQNGTLIRVKTSKKFDTRNIVRYITDNGWLVVQVPGGRVDTLALSRSTLGGIIRRVWGRQLDKSAELRFKLTDKVSLPEVYQVDGAAELHIAIRNPARRKGDRTKEMREQWYLDTIVIDPGHGGID
;
A
#
# COMPACT_ATOMS: atom_id res chain seq x y z
N MET A 1 40.55 -38.45 23.98
CA MET A 1 40.35 -37.24 23.16
C MET A 1 39.12 -37.51 22.30
N PHE A 2 37.93 -37.10 22.75
CA PHE A 2 36.69 -37.30 21.99
C PHE A 2 36.56 -36.16 20.97
N ALA A 3 36.68 -36.49 19.68
CA ALA A 3 36.37 -35.57 18.61
C ALA A 3 34.84 -35.39 18.54
N LEU A 4 34.36 -34.20 18.88
CA LEU A 4 32.96 -33.83 18.72
C LEU A 4 32.72 -33.62 17.21
N ALA A 5 32.10 -34.60 16.55
CA ALA A 5 31.70 -34.46 15.16
C ALA A 5 30.55 -33.45 15.07
N LEU A 6 30.81 -32.29 14.46
CA LEU A 6 29.78 -31.35 14.03
C LEU A 6 29.00 -31.97 12.88
N LEU A 7 27.81 -32.51 13.18
CA LEU A 7 26.88 -32.93 12.14
C LEU A 7 26.43 -31.70 11.32
N PRO A 8 26.36 -31.80 9.99
CA PRO A 8 25.89 -30.70 9.15
C PRO A 8 24.42 -30.42 9.47
N VAL A 9 24.10 -29.15 9.69
CA VAL A 9 22.72 -28.68 9.80
C VAL A 9 22.11 -28.76 8.40
N ILE A 10 21.25 -29.74 8.17
CA ILE A 10 20.48 -29.84 6.92
C ILE A 10 19.37 -28.80 6.97
N LEU A 11 19.37 -27.86 6.02
CA LEU A 11 18.29 -26.91 5.79
C LEU A 11 17.44 -27.43 4.63
N THR A 12 16.15 -27.67 4.87
CA THR A 12 15.20 -28.04 3.82
C THR A 12 14.30 -26.87 3.51
N ALA A 13 14.32 -26.36 2.27
CA ALA A 13 13.43 -25.29 1.83
C ALA A 13 11.97 -25.79 1.75
N ASP A 14 11.04 -24.95 2.17
CA ASP A 14 9.60 -25.25 2.17
C ASP A 14 8.77 -23.96 2.19
N GLU A 15 7.44 -24.03 2.15
CA GLU A 15 6.55 -22.87 2.10
C GLU A 15 5.38 -22.93 3.08
N ILE A 16 5.04 -21.77 3.66
CA ILE A 16 3.80 -21.57 4.42
C ILE A 16 2.83 -20.75 3.58
N ARG A 17 1.60 -21.26 3.38
CA ARG A 17 0.55 -20.52 2.68
C ARG A 17 0.02 -19.39 3.55
N VAL A 18 -0.21 -18.22 2.97
CA VAL A 18 -0.88 -17.11 3.64
C VAL A 18 -2.23 -16.86 2.98
N VAL A 19 -3.28 -16.94 3.78
CA VAL A 19 -4.67 -16.73 3.35
C VAL A 19 -5.20 -15.47 4.00
N PHE A 20 -5.79 -14.61 3.19
CA PHE A 20 -6.47 -13.41 3.66
C PHE A 20 -7.98 -13.67 3.60
N PRO A 21 -8.69 -13.78 4.74
CA PRO A 21 -10.11 -14.10 4.73
C PRO A 21 -10.96 -13.17 3.85
N ASN A 22 -10.55 -11.90 3.73
CA ASN A 22 -11.27 -10.89 2.95
C ASN A 22 -10.77 -10.76 1.50
N GLN A 23 -9.73 -11.50 1.10
CA GLN A 23 -9.15 -11.51 -0.24
C GLN A 23 -8.89 -12.98 -0.63
N PRO A 24 -9.93 -13.81 -0.81
CA PRO A 24 -9.78 -15.25 -1.06
C PRO A 24 -9.04 -15.57 -2.37
N GLU A 25 -9.04 -14.64 -3.33
CA GLU A 25 -8.27 -14.70 -4.57
C GLU A 25 -6.77 -14.45 -4.35
N ARG A 26 -6.40 -13.75 -3.26
CA ARG A 26 -5.02 -13.46 -2.93
C ARG A 26 -4.34 -14.71 -2.37
N ARG A 27 -3.43 -15.26 -3.18
CA ARG A 27 -2.59 -16.40 -2.82
C ARG A 27 -1.18 -15.91 -2.62
N GLU A 28 -0.72 -15.94 -1.38
CA GLU A 28 0.64 -15.59 -1.01
C GLU A 28 1.28 -16.78 -0.32
N VAL A 29 2.60 -16.89 -0.43
CA VAL A 29 3.40 -17.89 0.26
C VAL A 29 4.55 -17.19 0.96
N LEU A 30 5.00 -17.77 2.07
CA LEU A 30 6.22 -17.39 2.74
C LEU A 30 7.22 -18.51 2.58
N ARG A 31 8.40 -18.19 2.08
CA ARG A 31 9.50 -19.13 2.03
C ARG A 31 9.98 -19.40 3.45
N THR A 32 10.26 -20.67 3.67
CA THR A 32 10.71 -21.18 4.95
C THR A 32 11.83 -22.18 4.76
N PHE A 33 12.52 -22.46 5.86
CA PHE A 33 13.37 -23.64 5.94
C PHE A 33 13.25 -24.29 7.31
N PHE A 34 13.54 -25.58 7.38
CA PHE A 34 13.67 -26.29 8.66
C PHE A 34 15.10 -26.29 9.14
N ARG A 35 15.27 -26.03 10.45
CA ARG A 35 16.50 -26.29 11.18
C ARG A 35 16.17 -27.20 12.35
N GLY A 36 16.47 -28.48 12.20
CA GLY A 36 15.96 -29.51 13.10
C GLY A 36 14.45 -29.62 12.96
N SER A 37 13.71 -29.54 14.08
CA SER A 37 12.24 -29.57 14.10
C SER A 37 11.58 -28.19 14.00
N VAL A 38 12.36 -27.11 13.89
CA VAL A 38 11.81 -25.75 13.87
C VAL A 38 11.84 -25.18 12.47
N GLU A 39 10.67 -24.75 12.01
CA GLU A 39 10.48 -24.03 10.76
C GLU A 39 10.74 -22.53 10.96
N TYR A 40 11.55 -21.94 10.09
CA TYR A 40 11.91 -20.54 10.09
C TYR A 40 11.32 -19.83 8.88
N LEU A 41 10.73 -18.65 9.07
CA LEU A 41 10.19 -17.82 7.99
C LEU A 41 11.02 -16.56 7.78
N ASN A 42 11.05 -16.04 6.54
CA ASN A 42 11.70 -14.77 6.23
C ASN A 42 10.85 -13.57 6.68
N GLY A 43 11.42 -12.71 7.52
CA GLY A 43 10.75 -11.54 8.09
C GLY A 43 10.45 -10.42 7.09
N ARG A 44 11.30 -10.23 6.08
CA ARG A 44 11.09 -9.22 5.02
C ARG A 44 9.99 -9.65 4.06
N GLU A 45 9.94 -10.93 3.69
CA GLU A 45 8.89 -11.50 2.87
C GLU A 45 7.53 -11.39 3.57
N LEU A 46 7.49 -11.64 4.89
CA LEU A 46 6.29 -11.37 5.68
C LEU A 46 5.84 -9.92 5.57
N ALA A 47 6.75 -8.95 5.71
CA ALA A 47 6.39 -7.55 5.54
C ALA A 47 5.86 -7.25 4.13
N THR A 48 6.46 -7.81 3.09
CA THR A 48 5.94 -7.70 1.71
C THR A 48 4.53 -8.29 1.60
N VAL A 49 4.29 -9.47 2.14
CA VAL A 49 2.97 -10.15 2.15
C VAL A 49 1.93 -9.33 2.93
N PHE A 50 2.29 -8.59 3.96
CA PHE A 50 1.37 -7.72 4.69
C PHE A 50 1.42 -6.24 4.26
N LEU A 51 2.15 -5.92 3.18
CA LEU A 51 2.44 -4.56 2.72
C LEU A 51 2.92 -3.62 3.84
N ALA A 52 3.67 -4.16 4.80
CA ALA A 52 4.38 -3.41 5.82
C ALA A 52 5.68 -2.84 5.23
N SER A 53 6.02 -1.59 5.57
CA SER A 53 7.33 -1.04 5.22
C SER A 53 8.41 -1.62 6.13
N THR A 54 9.65 -1.67 5.63
CA THR A 54 10.79 -2.16 6.40
C THR A 54 11.87 -1.10 6.56
N TYR A 55 12.61 -1.17 7.65
CA TYR A 55 13.84 -0.43 7.90
C TYR A 55 14.91 -1.40 8.40
N VAL A 56 16.15 -1.25 7.94
CA VAL A 56 17.28 -2.06 8.40
C VAL A 56 18.31 -1.14 9.04
N ASN A 57 18.81 -1.56 10.18
CA ASN A 57 20.00 -0.99 10.80
C ASN A 57 21.10 -2.05 10.77
N ASP A 58 22.06 -1.87 9.86
CA ASP A 58 23.15 -2.81 9.64
C ASP A 58 24.18 -2.80 10.78
N ASP A 59 24.38 -1.65 11.46
CA ASP A 59 25.33 -1.53 12.58
C ASP A 59 24.99 -2.49 13.74
N VAL A 60 23.69 -2.80 13.90
CA VAL A 60 23.21 -3.69 14.96
C VAL A 60 22.46 -4.91 14.43
N ASN A 61 22.56 -5.20 13.13
CA ASN A 61 21.84 -6.27 12.44
C ASN A 61 20.38 -6.37 12.91
N LYS A 62 19.60 -5.32 12.62
CA LYS A 62 18.20 -5.21 13.04
C LYS A 62 17.31 -4.87 11.86
N LEU A 63 16.27 -5.68 11.69
CA LEU A 63 15.15 -5.43 10.79
C LEU A 63 13.95 -4.91 11.59
N VAL A 64 13.35 -3.82 11.13
CA VAL A 64 12.10 -3.27 11.69
C VAL A 64 11.01 -3.41 10.65
N LEU A 65 9.89 -4.02 11.04
CA LEU A 65 8.68 -4.15 10.24
C LEU A 65 7.65 -3.16 10.78
N HIS A 66 7.20 -2.23 9.95
CA HIS A 66 6.19 -1.24 10.32
C HIS A 66 4.82 -1.69 9.80
N PHE A 67 4.06 -2.36 10.66
CA PHE A 67 2.65 -2.67 10.40
C PHE A 67 1.79 -1.45 10.72
N ARG A 68 0.51 -1.50 10.32
CA ARG A 68 -0.43 -0.42 10.63
C ARG A 68 -0.69 -0.27 12.14
N GLU A 69 -0.80 -1.39 12.85
CA GLU A 69 -1.20 -1.46 14.26
C GLU A 69 -0.01 -1.47 15.24
N GLY A 70 1.23 -1.37 14.73
CA GLY A 70 2.44 -1.36 15.56
C GLY A 70 3.69 -1.72 14.77
N GLU A 71 4.84 -1.67 15.43
CA GLU A 71 6.12 -2.04 14.84
C GLU A 71 6.70 -3.30 15.47
N VAL A 72 7.41 -4.09 14.67
CA VAL A 72 8.12 -5.29 15.13
C VAL A 72 9.60 -5.14 14.80
N LYS A 73 10.44 -5.12 15.85
CA LYS A 73 11.90 -5.05 15.75
C LYS A 73 12.47 -6.44 15.94
N ILE A 74 13.26 -6.87 14.97
CA ILE A 74 13.86 -8.20 14.86
C ILE A 74 15.37 -7.98 14.83
N THR A 75 16.06 -8.49 15.85
CA THR A 75 17.53 -8.43 15.92
C THR A 75 18.09 -9.79 15.56
N ALA A 76 19.18 -9.83 14.77
CA ALA A 76 19.87 -11.06 14.41
C ALA A 76 20.32 -11.83 15.66
N PHE A 77 20.22 -13.16 15.61
CA PHE A 77 20.65 -14.08 16.67
C PHE A 77 20.03 -13.84 18.06
N SER A 78 18.89 -13.13 18.11
CA SER A 78 18.16 -12.82 19.35
C SER A 78 17.03 -13.82 19.58
N SER A 79 16.88 -14.30 20.82
CA SER A 79 15.70 -15.08 21.25
C SER A 79 14.52 -14.19 21.66
N PHE A 80 14.52 -12.92 21.24
CA PHE A 80 13.44 -11.97 21.50
C PHE A 80 13.10 -11.18 20.24
N VAL A 81 11.81 -10.90 20.06
CA VAL A 81 11.31 -9.86 19.16
C VAL A 81 10.74 -8.74 20.03
N VAL A 82 10.92 -7.48 19.62
CA VAL A 82 10.31 -6.35 20.32
C VAL A 82 9.14 -5.87 19.48
N VAL A 83 7.94 -5.85 20.08
CA VAL A 83 6.77 -5.25 19.47
C VAL A 83 6.48 -3.94 20.19
N ASP A 84 6.53 -2.84 19.44
CA ASP A 84 6.59 -1.47 19.96
C ASP A 84 7.73 -1.32 21.00
N GLU A 85 7.38 -1.35 22.29
CA GLU A 85 8.30 -1.23 23.43
C GLU A 85 8.30 -2.48 24.34
N ARG A 86 7.68 -3.58 23.91
CA ARG A 86 7.57 -4.82 24.69
C ARG A 86 8.33 -5.96 24.03
N ALA A 87 9.19 -6.63 24.81
CA ALA A 87 9.91 -7.81 24.35
C ALA A 87 9.06 -9.09 24.50
N PHE A 88 9.07 -9.93 23.48
CA PHE A 88 8.42 -11.23 23.43
C PHE A 88 9.48 -12.30 23.20
N GLN A 89 9.53 -13.30 24.07
CA GLN A 89 10.49 -14.39 23.98
C GLN A 89 10.11 -15.37 22.86
N LEU A 90 11.10 -15.75 22.08
CA LEU A 90 11.04 -16.83 21.10
C LEU A 90 11.63 -18.12 21.68
N PRO A 91 11.16 -19.31 21.26
CA PRO A 91 11.69 -20.58 21.73
C PRO A 91 13.13 -20.85 21.25
N LEU A 92 13.51 -20.27 20.11
CA LEU A 92 14.86 -20.27 19.57
C LEU A 92 15.22 -18.88 19.06
N SER A 93 16.52 -18.60 18.97
CA SER A 93 17.02 -17.35 18.40
C SER A 93 16.57 -17.18 16.96
N THR A 94 16.40 -15.93 16.54
CA THR A 94 16.36 -15.59 15.11
C THR A 94 17.62 -16.09 14.42
N TYR A 95 17.50 -16.34 13.13
CA TYR A 95 18.61 -16.72 12.26
C TYR A 95 18.87 -15.59 11.27
N PHE A 96 20.14 -15.38 10.94
CA PHE A 96 20.59 -14.37 10.00
C PHE A 96 21.70 -15.00 9.16
N ASP A 97 21.54 -14.94 7.84
CA ASP A 97 22.48 -15.56 6.88
C ASP A 97 23.49 -14.57 6.30
N GLY A 98 23.44 -13.30 6.71
CA GLY A 98 24.23 -12.20 6.18
C GLY A 98 23.42 -11.19 5.37
N GLU A 99 22.20 -11.53 4.98
CA GLU A 99 21.32 -10.65 4.19
C GLU A 99 19.91 -10.58 4.78
N GLU A 100 19.37 -11.72 5.17
CA GLU A 100 17.96 -11.89 5.50
C GLU A 100 17.74 -12.38 6.94
N TYR A 101 16.61 -11.97 7.51
CA TYR A 101 16.25 -12.22 8.90
C TYR A 101 15.16 -13.28 8.97
N TYR A 102 15.43 -14.35 9.72
CA TYR A 102 14.54 -15.49 9.82
C TYR A 102 14.09 -15.74 11.25
N LEU A 103 12.82 -16.08 11.43
CA LEU A 103 12.20 -16.24 12.75
C LEU A 103 11.50 -17.60 12.88
N PRO A 104 11.50 -18.22 14.08
CA PRO A 104 10.70 -19.41 14.35
C PRO A 104 9.22 -19.16 14.05
N ALA A 105 8.71 -19.79 13.00
CA ALA A 105 7.45 -19.41 12.35
C ALA A 105 6.26 -19.47 13.31
N ARG A 106 6.06 -20.62 13.97
CA ARG A 106 4.95 -20.84 14.90
C ARG A 106 4.91 -19.82 16.04
N ALA A 107 6.05 -19.60 16.69
CA ALA A 107 6.14 -18.65 17.81
C ALA A 107 5.90 -17.22 17.35
N PHE A 108 6.52 -16.85 16.22
CA PHE A 108 6.37 -15.50 15.69
C PHE A 108 4.94 -15.20 15.24
N PHE A 109 4.27 -16.13 14.55
CA PHE A 109 2.84 -15.98 14.21
C PHE A 109 1.95 -15.81 15.44
N SER A 110 2.26 -16.51 16.54
CA SER A 110 1.52 -16.32 17.80
C SER A 110 1.73 -14.91 18.37
N VAL A 111 2.95 -14.36 18.29
CA VAL A 111 3.22 -12.97 18.70
C VAL A 111 2.43 -12.00 17.82
N LEU A 112 2.46 -12.17 16.50
CA LEU A 112 1.73 -11.31 15.56
C LEU A 112 0.22 -11.33 15.82
N GLY A 113 -0.37 -12.53 15.98
CA GLY A 113 -1.79 -12.71 16.26
C GLY A 113 -2.25 -12.10 17.59
N ALA A 114 -1.35 -12.01 18.56
CA ALA A 114 -1.60 -11.39 19.87
C ALA A 114 -1.31 -9.87 19.91
N THR A 115 -0.70 -9.30 18.86
CA THR A 115 -0.21 -7.92 18.86
C THR A 115 -0.61 -7.16 17.60
N VAL A 116 0.26 -7.09 16.58
CA VAL A 116 0.13 -6.22 15.41
C VAL A 116 -0.81 -6.74 14.32
N LEU A 117 -1.24 -8.01 14.41
CA LEU A 117 -2.21 -8.63 13.51
C LEU A 117 -3.32 -9.34 14.32
N PRO A 118 -4.10 -8.60 15.14
CA PRO A 118 -5.07 -9.20 16.05
C PRO A 118 -6.12 -10.01 15.29
N GLY A 119 -6.31 -11.27 15.69
CA GLY A 119 -7.22 -12.21 15.04
C GLY A 119 -6.61 -13.03 13.90
N ALA A 120 -5.34 -12.80 13.55
CA ALA A 120 -4.59 -13.73 12.72
C ALA A 120 -4.32 -15.04 13.48
N ARG A 121 -4.25 -16.16 12.75
CA ARG A 121 -4.01 -17.48 13.33
C ARG A 121 -3.19 -18.36 12.40
N TYR A 122 -2.35 -19.21 12.98
CA TYR A 122 -1.59 -20.21 12.24
C TYR A 122 -2.23 -21.59 12.41
N ASP A 123 -2.60 -22.23 11.31
CA ASP A 123 -3.02 -23.63 11.24
C ASP A 123 -1.80 -24.47 10.85
N GLU A 124 -1.12 -25.02 11.87
CA GLU A 124 0.13 -25.80 11.72
C GLU A 124 -0.09 -27.09 10.91
N ALA A 125 -1.23 -27.77 11.12
CA ALA A 125 -1.56 -28.99 10.40
C ALA A 125 -1.74 -28.74 8.89
N ARG A 126 -2.29 -27.58 8.52
CA ARG A 126 -2.45 -27.17 7.11
C ARG A 126 -1.30 -26.29 6.59
N ARG A 127 -0.32 -25.98 7.44
CA ARG A 127 0.78 -25.03 7.18
C ARG A 127 0.27 -23.74 6.53
N THR A 128 -0.77 -23.17 7.16
CA THR A 128 -1.49 -22.02 6.63
C THR A 128 -1.60 -20.92 7.68
N PHE A 129 -1.02 -19.76 7.41
CA PHE A 129 -1.23 -18.56 8.20
C PHE A 129 -2.44 -17.79 7.67
N VAL A 130 -3.47 -17.67 8.49
CA VAL A 130 -4.69 -16.92 8.15
C VAL A 130 -4.53 -15.53 8.75
N GLY A 131 -4.47 -14.52 7.88
CA GLY A 131 -4.45 -13.11 8.29
C GLY A 131 -5.74 -12.71 9.03
N PRO A 132 -5.78 -11.51 9.63
CA PRO A 132 -6.95 -11.08 10.39
C PRO A 132 -8.19 -10.98 9.49
N ALA A 133 -9.30 -11.58 9.93
CA ALA A 133 -10.58 -11.45 9.24
C ALA A 133 -11.17 -10.07 9.51
N VAL A 134 -11.65 -9.40 8.45
CA VAL A 134 -12.29 -8.08 8.55
C VAL A 134 -13.65 -8.12 7.86
N HIS A 135 -14.47 -9.11 8.21
CA HIS A 135 -15.88 -9.06 7.79
C HIS A 135 -16.62 -7.99 8.60
N GLY A 136 -17.17 -6.97 7.92
CA GLY A 136 -18.01 -5.91 8.49
C GLY A 136 -17.26 -4.71 9.11
N ALA A 137 -15.95 -4.83 9.35
CA ALA A 137 -15.18 -3.77 10.01
C ALA A 137 -14.62 -2.69 9.07
N PHE A 138 -14.71 -2.83 7.74
CA PHE A 138 -14.45 -1.72 6.81
C PHE A 138 -15.69 -1.28 6.05
N ASN A 139 -15.76 0.00 5.76
CA ASN A 139 -16.80 0.63 4.94
C ASN A 139 -16.25 1.54 3.85
N ILE A 140 -14.92 1.61 3.73
CA ILE A 140 -14.15 2.16 2.63
C ILE A 140 -13.18 1.05 2.20
N HIS A 141 -13.22 0.65 0.93
CA HIS A 141 -12.55 -0.56 0.45
C HIS A 141 -11.35 -0.24 -0.43
N ASP A 142 -11.57 -0.06 -1.73
CA ASP A 142 -10.56 0.31 -2.71
C ASP A 142 -10.88 1.66 -3.35
N ALA A 143 -10.03 2.07 -4.27
CA ALA A 143 -10.31 3.20 -5.15
C ALA A 143 -9.79 2.93 -6.57
N SER A 144 -10.43 3.56 -7.55
CA SER A 144 -9.94 3.65 -8.93
C SER A 144 -9.83 5.11 -9.34
N VAL A 145 -8.81 5.43 -10.14
CA VAL A 145 -8.56 6.80 -10.61
C VAL A 145 -8.69 6.84 -12.14
N GLU A 146 -9.56 7.71 -12.61
CA GLU A 146 -9.90 7.86 -14.02
C GLU A 146 -9.53 9.28 -14.50
N SER A 147 -8.77 9.37 -15.60
CA SER A 147 -8.55 10.63 -16.30
C SER A 147 -9.78 10.98 -17.15
N LYS A 148 -10.35 12.16 -16.96
CA LYS A 148 -11.43 12.71 -17.79
C LYS A 148 -10.95 13.97 -18.52
N GLN A 149 -11.65 14.36 -19.59
CA GLN A 149 -11.29 15.58 -20.36
C GLN A 149 -11.24 16.84 -19.48
N ASN A 150 -12.05 16.90 -18.43
CA ASN A 150 -12.20 18.05 -17.53
C ASN A 150 -11.45 17.91 -16.19
N GLY A 151 -10.72 16.81 -15.95
CA GLY A 151 -10.06 16.59 -14.67
C GLY A 151 -9.74 15.12 -14.36
N THR A 152 -9.48 14.85 -13.09
CA THR A 152 -9.27 13.49 -12.57
C THR A 152 -10.42 13.13 -11.63
N LEU A 153 -11.04 11.97 -11.84
CA LEU A 153 -12.06 11.42 -10.95
C LEU A 153 -11.47 10.26 -10.15
N ILE A 154 -11.54 10.36 -8.83
CA ILE A 154 -11.21 9.25 -7.93
C ILE A 154 -12.54 8.65 -7.45
N ARG A 155 -12.74 7.35 -7.70
CA ARG A 155 -13.90 6.59 -7.26
C ARG A 155 -13.48 5.71 -6.10
N VAL A 156 -13.93 6.03 -4.89
CA VAL A 156 -13.66 5.23 -3.69
C VAL A 156 -14.84 4.31 -3.44
N LYS A 157 -14.63 3.00 -3.40
CA LYS A 157 -15.70 2.03 -3.15
C LYS A 157 -16.07 2.02 -1.68
N THR A 158 -17.35 2.13 -1.39
CA THR A 158 -17.89 2.22 -0.03
C THR A 158 -19.04 1.24 0.19
N SER A 159 -19.28 0.84 1.44
CA SER A 159 -20.44 -0.01 1.80
C SER A 159 -21.47 0.69 2.68
N LYS A 160 -21.33 2.01 2.88
CA LYS A 160 -22.33 2.82 3.59
C LYS A 160 -22.36 4.26 3.08
N LYS A 161 -23.45 4.95 3.39
CA LYS A 161 -23.59 6.38 3.16
C LYS A 161 -22.73 7.21 4.13
N PHE A 162 -22.06 8.23 3.61
CA PHE A 162 -21.33 9.23 4.40
C PHE A 162 -22.00 10.59 4.25
N ASP A 163 -22.02 11.38 5.33
CA ASP A 163 -22.41 12.79 5.23
C ASP A 163 -21.25 13.60 4.64
N THR A 164 -21.32 13.89 3.34
CA THR A 164 -20.25 14.56 2.60
C THR A 164 -19.99 15.99 3.06
N ARG A 165 -20.93 16.60 3.79
CA ARG A 165 -20.75 17.93 4.42
C ARG A 165 -19.73 17.89 5.56
N ASN A 166 -19.56 16.74 6.20
CA ASN A 166 -18.61 16.55 7.29
C ASN A 166 -17.25 16.03 6.80
N ILE A 167 -17.10 15.76 5.50
CA ILE A 167 -15.84 15.31 4.92
C ILE A 167 -14.91 16.50 4.78
N VAL A 168 -13.82 16.46 5.55
CA VAL A 168 -12.76 17.46 5.47
C VAL A 168 -11.81 17.09 4.34
N ARG A 169 -11.39 18.08 3.56
CA ARG A 169 -10.43 17.91 2.47
C ARG A 169 -9.47 19.07 2.41
N TYR A 170 -8.20 18.76 2.24
CA TYR A 170 -7.14 19.76 2.13
C TYR A 170 -5.98 19.21 1.31
N ILE A 171 -5.15 20.12 0.81
CA ILE A 171 -3.91 19.79 0.08
C ILE A 171 -2.75 20.27 0.94
N THR A 172 -1.82 19.37 1.26
CA THR A 172 -0.62 19.71 2.01
C THR A 172 0.43 20.38 1.11
N ASP A 173 1.38 21.10 1.71
CA ASP A 173 2.47 21.76 0.98
C ASP A 173 3.32 20.79 0.15
N ASN A 174 3.48 19.56 0.63
CA ASN A 174 4.16 18.49 -0.10
C ASN A 174 3.24 17.74 -1.09
N GLY A 175 2.09 18.30 -1.48
CA GLY A 175 1.28 17.82 -2.61
C GLY A 175 0.45 16.57 -2.33
N TRP A 176 0.07 16.31 -1.09
CA TRP A 176 -0.93 15.28 -0.78
C TRP A 176 -2.31 15.90 -0.70
N LEU A 177 -3.25 15.39 -1.50
CA LEU A 177 -4.66 15.56 -1.22
C LEU A 177 -5.03 14.61 -0.08
N VAL A 178 -5.52 15.16 1.03
CA VAL A 178 -6.05 14.39 2.16
C VAL A 178 -7.55 14.57 2.20
N VAL A 179 -8.28 13.46 2.28
CA VAL A 179 -9.73 13.40 2.45
C VAL A 179 -10.03 12.62 3.72
N GLN A 180 -10.51 13.30 4.75
CA GLN A 180 -10.86 12.70 6.03
C GLN A 180 -12.37 12.45 6.07
N VAL A 181 -12.74 11.18 6.24
CA VAL A 181 -14.11 10.68 6.20
C VAL A 181 -14.55 10.28 7.62
N PRO A 182 -15.38 11.09 8.31
CA PRO A 182 -15.92 10.75 9.62
C PRO A 182 -16.71 9.44 9.62
N GLY A 183 -16.49 8.60 10.63
CA GLY A 183 -17.04 7.25 10.72
C GLY A 183 -16.54 6.30 9.63
N GLY A 184 -15.55 6.70 8.83
CA GLY A 184 -14.88 5.87 7.85
C GLY A 184 -14.01 4.81 8.53
N ARG A 185 -14.14 3.59 8.05
CA ARG A 185 -13.30 2.45 8.42
C ARG A 185 -12.65 1.93 7.14
N VAL A 186 -11.37 2.19 6.96
CA VAL A 186 -10.68 1.99 5.69
C VAL A 186 -9.88 0.69 5.65
N ASP A 187 -10.09 -0.09 4.59
CA ASP A 187 -9.16 -1.13 4.19
C ASP A 187 -7.92 -0.48 3.56
N THR A 188 -6.95 -0.14 4.41
CA THR A 188 -5.71 0.53 4.00
C THR A 188 -4.92 -0.30 3.00
N LEU A 189 -5.04 -1.64 3.06
CA LEU A 189 -4.34 -2.56 2.19
C LEU A 189 -4.95 -2.52 0.78
N ALA A 190 -6.28 -2.67 0.69
CA ALA A 190 -6.99 -2.57 -0.58
C ALA A 190 -6.81 -1.18 -1.22
N LEU A 191 -6.90 -0.11 -0.43
CA LEU A 191 -6.70 1.25 -0.93
C LEU A 191 -5.28 1.51 -1.44
N SER A 192 -4.25 0.89 -0.85
CA SER A 192 -2.86 1.05 -1.32
C SER A 192 -2.61 0.44 -2.71
N ARG A 193 -3.49 -0.47 -3.14
CA ARG A 193 -3.44 -1.18 -4.43
C ARG A 193 -4.37 -0.58 -5.49
N SER A 194 -4.93 0.58 -5.22
CA SER A 194 -5.80 1.30 -6.14
C SER A 194 -5.21 1.43 -7.55
N THR A 195 -6.05 1.23 -8.57
CA THR A 195 -5.69 1.52 -9.95
C THR A 195 -5.48 3.03 -10.09
N LEU A 196 -4.25 3.42 -10.39
CA LEU A 196 -3.85 4.82 -10.50
C LEU A 196 -4.05 5.35 -11.93
N GLY A 197 -4.19 6.66 -12.03
CA GLY A 197 -4.47 7.37 -13.27
C GLY A 197 -4.40 8.88 -13.06
N GLY A 198 -4.56 9.64 -14.15
CA GLY A 198 -4.51 11.10 -14.11
C GLY A 198 -3.29 11.64 -13.38
N ILE A 199 -3.54 12.54 -12.45
CA ILE A 199 -2.52 13.24 -11.66
C ILE A 199 -2.13 12.51 -10.36
N ILE A 200 -2.55 11.26 -10.16
CA ILE A 200 -2.35 10.53 -8.90
C ILE A 200 -1.20 9.53 -9.04
N ARG A 201 -0.17 9.66 -8.20
CA ARG A 201 1.03 8.80 -8.22
C ARG A 201 1.13 7.81 -7.08
N ARG A 202 0.37 8.02 -6.02
CA ARG A 202 0.32 7.12 -4.87
C ARG A 202 -0.99 7.31 -4.13
N VAL A 203 -1.49 6.21 -3.58
CA VAL A 203 -2.64 6.20 -2.69
C VAL A 203 -2.27 5.45 -1.42
N TRP A 204 -2.73 5.96 -0.28
CA TRP A 204 -2.57 5.32 1.02
C TRP A 204 -3.76 5.70 1.91
N GLY A 205 -4.15 4.79 2.80
CA GLY A 205 -5.17 5.03 3.81
C GLY A 205 -4.56 5.06 5.20
N ARG A 206 -5.04 5.95 6.08
CA ARG A 206 -4.74 5.93 7.51
C ARG A 206 -6.04 5.82 8.29
N GLN A 207 -6.14 4.84 9.17
CA GLN A 207 -7.24 4.76 10.12
C GLN A 207 -6.96 5.69 11.31
N LEU A 208 -7.95 6.49 11.71
CA LEU A 208 -7.98 7.25 12.97
C LEU A 208 -9.11 6.70 13.85
N ASP A 209 -9.16 7.12 15.12
CA ASP A 209 -10.16 6.64 16.11
C ASP A 209 -11.61 6.72 15.60
N LYS A 210 -12.02 7.89 15.06
CA LYS A 210 -13.40 8.15 14.61
C LYS A 210 -13.53 8.48 13.12
N SER A 211 -12.46 8.31 12.34
CA SER A 211 -12.47 8.64 10.91
C SER A 211 -11.41 7.87 10.13
N ALA A 212 -11.54 7.82 8.82
CA ALA A 212 -10.49 7.36 7.92
C ALA A 212 -9.91 8.55 7.15
N GLU A 213 -8.60 8.57 6.94
CA GLU A 213 -7.95 9.47 5.99
C GLU A 213 -7.57 8.72 4.72
N LEU A 214 -7.99 9.24 3.59
CA LEU A 214 -7.60 8.80 2.26
C LEU A 214 -6.62 9.82 1.69
N ARG A 215 -5.42 9.37 1.33
CA ARG A 215 -4.31 10.25 0.92
C ARG A 215 -3.91 9.93 -0.51
N PHE A 216 -3.93 10.94 -1.35
CA PHE A 216 -3.61 10.84 -2.77
C PHE A 216 -2.47 11.78 -3.11
N LYS A 217 -1.35 11.23 -3.59
CA LYS A 217 -0.17 12.02 -3.98
C LYS A 217 -0.41 12.60 -5.36
N LEU A 218 -0.49 13.92 -5.44
CA LEU A 218 -0.69 14.66 -6.67
C LEU A 218 0.65 14.87 -7.41
N THR A 219 0.61 14.88 -8.74
CA THR A 219 1.70 15.40 -9.59
C THR A 219 1.69 16.92 -9.69
N ASP A 220 0.49 17.51 -9.67
CA ASP A 220 0.27 18.91 -10.03
C ASP A 220 -0.43 19.66 -8.90
N LYS A 221 -0.24 20.99 -8.89
CA LYS A 221 -1.04 21.88 -8.03
C LYS A 221 -2.45 21.98 -8.60
N VAL A 222 -3.44 21.69 -7.76
CA VAL A 222 -4.86 21.68 -8.15
C VAL A 222 -5.72 22.46 -7.17
N SER A 223 -6.94 22.82 -7.59
CA SER A 223 -7.94 23.33 -6.66
C SER A 223 -8.48 22.23 -5.76
N LEU A 224 -9.06 22.62 -4.62
CA LEU A 224 -9.74 21.69 -3.73
C LEU A 224 -10.83 20.91 -4.50
N PRO A 225 -10.89 19.59 -4.36
CA PRO A 225 -11.84 18.77 -5.12
C PRO A 225 -13.27 18.91 -4.61
N GLU A 226 -14.23 18.48 -5.42
CA GLU A 226 -15.61 18.24 -5.00
C GLU A 226 -15.75 16.80 -4.50
N VAL A 227 -16.54 16.60 -3.44
CA VAL A 227 -16.78 15.28 -2.85
C VAL A 227 -18.28 15.02 -2.76
N TYR A 228 -18.74 13.93 -3.37
CA TYR A 228 -20.14 13.54 -3.39
C TYR A 228 -20.25 12.01 -3.45
N GLN A 229 -21.41 11.47 -3.05
CA GLN A 229 -21.65 10.04 -3.05
C GLN A 229 -22.63 9.66 -4.17
N VAL A 230 -22.38 8.55 -4.85
CA VAL A 230 -23.20 8.05 -5.96
C VAL A 230 -23.64 6.60 -5.72
N ASP A 231 -24.47 6.08 -6.63
CA ASP A 231 -24.85 4.67 -6.71
C ASP A 231 -25.42 4.11 -5.40
N GLY A 232 -26.35 4.86 -4.79
CA GLY A 232 -26.98 4.42 -3.55
C GLY A 232 -26.01 4.24 -2.38
N ALA A 233 -24.89 4.99 -2.39
CA ALA A 233 -23.78 4.92 -1.43
C ALA A 233 -22.71 3.85 -1.70
N ALA A 234 -22.70 3.24 -2.89
CA ALA A 234 -21.65 2.30 -3.28
C ALA A 234 -20.31 2.99 -3.60
N GLU A 235 -20.32 4.27 -3.99
CA GLU A 235 -19.09 5.00 -4.30
C GLU A 235 -19.08 6.42 -3.71
N LEU A 236 -17.93 6.82 -3.15
CA LEU A 236 -17.59 8.19 -2.82
C LEU A 236 -16.68 8.75 -3.92
N HIS A 237 -17.16 9.74 -4.66
CA HIS A 237 -16.44 10.40 -5.74
C HIS A 237 -15.69 11.61 -5.22
N ILE A 238 -14.42 11.72 -5.60
CA ILE A 238 -13.57 12.89 -5.37
C ILE A 238 -13.16 13.42 -6.75
N ALA A 239 -13.77 14.52 -7.17
CA ALA A 239 -13.58 15.11 -8.48
C ALA A 239 -12.59 16.29 -8.42
N ILE A 240 -11.44 16.14 -9.06
CA ILE A 240 -10.42 17.17 -9.18
C ILE A 240 -10.54 17.79 -10.57
N ARG A 241 -10.88 19.08 -10.65
CA ARG A 241 -10.96 19.80 -11.93
C ARG A 241 -9.57 20.22 -12.39
N ASN A 242 -9.34 20.14 -13.70
CA ASN A 242 -8.14 20.78 -14.27
C ASN A 242 -8.19 22.28 -13.98
N PRO A 243 -7.06 22.91 -13.60
CA PRO A 243 -7.00 24.36 -13.56
C PRO A 243 -7.40 24.86 -14.95
N ALA A 244 -8.35 25.81 -15.01
CA ALA A 244 -8.77 26.39 -16.27
C ALA A 244 -7.51 26.84 -17.03
N ARG A 245 -7.29 26.30 -18.24
CA ARG A 245 -6.18 26.74 -19.11
C ARG A 245 -6.20 28.27 -19.09
N ARG A 246 -5.12 28.89 -18.58
CA ARG A 246 -5.02 30.36 -18.55
C ARG A 246 -5.31 30.84 -19.96
N LYS A 247 -6.10 31.90 -20.10
CA LYS A 247 -6.45 32.55 -21.39
C LYS A 247 -5.24 32.75 -22.33
N GLY A 248 -4.03 32.84 -21.77
CA GLY A 248 -2.77 32.97 -22.51
C GLY A 248 -2.31 31.74 -23.30
N ASP A 249 -2.73 30.52 -22.95
CA ASP A 249 -2.36 29.31 -23.74
C ASP A 249 -3.10 29.27 -25.08
N ARG A 250 -4.37 29.70 -25.11
CA ARG A 250 -5.11 29.90 -26.37
C ARG A 250 -4.45 30.97 -27.23
N THR A 251 -3.91 32.04 -26.64
CA THR A 251 -3.18 33.08 -27.40
C THR A 251 -1.86 32.56 -27.97
N LYS A 252 -1.21 31.60 -27.30
CA LYS A 252 0.02 30.96 -27.78
C LYS A 252 -0.26 29.94 -28.89
N GLU A 253 -1.23 29.04 -28.68
CA GLU A 253 -1.70 28.09 -29.71
C GLU A 253 -2.27 28.83 -30.94
N MET A 254 -3.00 29.93 -30.75
CA MET A 254 -3.47 30.78 -31.86
C MET A 254 -2.30 31.49 -32.57
N ARG A 255 -1.31 32.01 -31.85
CA ARG A 255 -0.13 32.62 -32.49
C ARG A 255 0.69 31.59 -33.28
N GLU A 256 0.84 30.37 -32.78
CA GLU A 256 1.51 29.27 -33.48
C GLU A 256 0.70 28.80 -34.70
N GLN A 257 -0.63 28.80 -34.65
CA GLN A 257 -1.49 28.57 -35.83
C GLN A 257 -1.42 29.70 -36.86
N TRP A 258 -1.04 30.92 -36.47
CA TRP A 258 -0.92 32.08 -37.34
C TRP A 258 0.50 32.24 -37.93
N TYR A 259 1.44 31.36 -37.59
CA TYR A 259 2.75 31.23 -38.27
C TYR A 259 2.64 30.45 -39.60
N LEU A 260 1.67 30.82 -40.44
CA LEU A 260 1.69 30.43 -41.85
C LEU A 260 2.56 31.45 -42.62
N ASP A 261 3.88 31.25 -42.59
CA ASP A 261 4.87 31.98 -43.42
C ASP A 261 4.90 31.44 -44.87
N THR A 262 3.74 31.15 -45.46
CA THR A 262 3.67 30.76 -46.87
C THR A 262 2.44 31.37 -47.52
N ILE A 263 2.68 32.46 -48.24
CA ILE A 263 1.78 32.94 -49.27
C ILE A 263 2.25 32.30 -50.58
N VAL A 264 1.47 31.38 -51.14
CA VAL A 264 1.64 30.96 -52.54
C VAL A 264 0.80 31.92 -53.37
N ILE A 265 1.44 32.85 -54.06
CA ILE A 265 0.80 33.60 -55.14
C ILE A 265 1.03 32.77 -56.40
N ASP A 266 -0.04 32.26 -56.99
CA ASP A 266 -0.03 31.66 -58.32
C ASP A 266 -0.21 32.80 -59.35
N PRO A 267 0.84 33.21 -60.09
CA PRO A 267 0.64 33.98 -61.30
C PRO A 267 0.12 33.02 -62.36
N GLY A 268 -1.20 32.88 -62.41
CA GLY A 268 -1.89 32.18 -63.49
C GLY A 268 -1.35 32.62 -64.85
N HIS A 269 -1.12 31.62 -65.70
CA HIS A 269 -0.67 31.75 -67.10
C HIS A 269 -1.28 32.97 -67.79
N GLY A 270 -0.44 33.99 -67.99
CA GLY A 270 -0.65 34.95 -69.06
C GLY A 270 -0.46 34.22 -70.39
N GLY A 271 -1.57 33.77 -70.98
CA GLY A 271 -1.62 33.55 -72.41
C GLY A 271 -1.50 34.91 -73.09
N ILE A 272 -0.37 35.14 -73.73
CA ILE A 272 -0.17 36.17 -74.73
C ILE A 272 -0.01 35.41 -76.07
N ASP A 273 -0.81 35.88 -77.04
CA ASP A 273 -0.95 35.48 -78.45
C ASP A 273 -1.99 34.38 -78.77
#